data_AF-A0AAJ0I989-F1
#
_entry.id   AF-A0AAJ0I989-F1
#
_cell.length_a   1.000
_cell.length_b   1.000
_cell.length_c   1.000
_cell.angle_alpha   90.00
_cell.angle_beta   90.00
_cell.angle_gamma   90.00
#
_symmetry.space_group_name_H-M   'P 1'
#
loop_
_entity.id
_entity.type
_entity.pdbx_description
1 polymer ?
#
loop_
_entity_poly.entity_id
_entity_poly.type
_entity_poly.pdbx_seq_one_letter_code
_entity_poly.pdbx_strand_id
1 'polypeptide(L)'
;MPQGKPHSINEYVSVKKPPHLDRLTATTHQESTIESVTIDVDDAPNGFVPGFLHMPPNFTAPDPFQVHHRTAAILLSGAGGGVTGPSSIYLSLACKLATLSSGIPTLRLDWRYPARSKHCVADVYASMKYLQDLYGLDRFVLVGWSFGGAPVFAVAGADQRVIGCATVASQTLDAEEGIRKLAPRPVLLLHGTGDRTMSPACAERLYKMYGEKGDRQMEMFDGDNHSLMGNAGTAEEMLCEFIAKCAGVEVDEGLRRDVVETELVDEEEREELMGRGGDLRGLERRE
;
A
#
# COMPACT_ATOMS: atom_id res chain seq x y z
N MET A 1 8.32 -12.73 22.94
CA MET A 1 9.57 -12.58 22.16
C MET A 1 10.08 -11.17 22.41
N PRO A 2 11.39 -10.97 22.63
CA PRO A 2 11.93 -9.62 22.80
C PRO A 2 11.54 -8.77 21.59
N GLN A 3 11.16 -7.51 21.85
CA GLN A 3 10.91 -6.52 20.81
C GLN A 3 12.14 -6.44 19.90
N GLY A 4 12.00 -6.88 18.65
CA GLY A 4 13.00 -6.57 17.63
C GLY A 4 13.13 -5.05 17.54
N LYS A 5 14.36 -4.55 17.40
CA LYS A 5 14.58 -3.14 17.09
C LYS A 5 13.92 -2.85 15.72
N PRO A 6 13.24 -1.70 15.54
CA PRO A 6 12.80 -1.27 14.22
C PRO A 6 13.94 -1.30 13.21
N HIS A 7 13.65 -1.72 11.98
CA HIS A 7 14.65 -1.78 10.92
C HIS A 7 15.06 -0.38 10.47
N SER A 8 16.29 -0.25 9.98
CA SER A 8 16.74 0.98 9.35
C SER A 8 16.32 1.00 7.88
N ILE A 9 15.90 2.16 7.37
CA ILE A 9 15.62 2.34 5.94
C ILE A 9 16.83 1.98 5.05
N ASN A 10 18.05 2.07 5.60
CA ASN A 10 19.28 1.71 4.90
C ASN A 10 19.38 0.20 4.58
N GLU A 11 18.65 -0.65 5.30
CA GLU A 11 18.58 -2.09 5.02
C GLU A 11 17.82 -2.38 3.71
N TYR A 12 16.98 -1.46 3.25
CA TYR A 12 16.11 -1.63 2.08
C TYR A 12 16.60 -0.85 0.84
N VAL A 13 17.81 -0.28 0.86
CA VAL A 13 18.32 0.54 -0.26
C VAL A 13 18.33 -0.21 -1.58
N SER A 14 18.56 -1.53 -1.54
CA SER A 14 18.57 -2.38 -2.74
C SER A 14 17.20 -2.49 -3.42
N VAL A 15 16.11 -2.15 -2.73
CA VAL A 15 14.73 -2.14 -3.24
C VAL A 15 14.12 -0.73 -3.12
N LYS A 16 14.96 0.31 -3.27
CA LYS A 16 14.47 1.70 -3.31
C LYS A 16 13.62 1.96 -4.56
N LYS A 17 14.03 1.39 -5.71
CA LYS A 17 13.38 1.53 -7.04
C LYS A 17 13.05 0.13 -7.59
N PRO A 18 12.01 -0.01 -8.44
CA PRO A 18 11.82 -1.24 -9.20
C PRO A 18 12.96 -1.44 -10.22
N PRO A 19 13.31 -2.69 -10.59
CA PRO A 19 14.43 -2.98 -11.50
C PRO A 19 14.31 -2.31 -12.87
N HIS A 20 13.09 -2.22 -13.40
CA HIS A 20 12.84 -1.75 -14.76
C HIS A 20 12.11 -0.40 -14.81
N LEU A 21 12.46 0.52 -13.90
CA LEU A 21 11.89 1.87 -13.87
C LEU A 21 12.08 2.63 -15.20
N ASP A 22 13.13 2.30 -15.95
CA ASP A 22 13.43 2.89 -17.24
C ASP A 22 12.28 2.68 -18.26
N ARG A 23 11.57 1.54 -18.20
CA ARG A 23 10.39 1.26 -19.04
C ARG A 23 9.31 2.32 -18.87
N LEU A 24 9.05 2.74 -17.62
CA LEU A 24 8.10 3.80 -17.30
C LEU A 24 8.60 5.19 -17.74
N THR A 25 9.89 5.47 -17.53
CA THR A 25 10.46 6.77 -17.95
C THR A 25 10.51 6.93 -19.46
N ALA A 26 10.63 5.84 -20.21
CA ALA A 26 10.67 5.83 -21.66
C ALA A 26 9.32 6.22 -22.30
N THR A 27 8.21 5.83 -21.66
CA THR A 27 6.85 6.14 -22.13
C THR A 27 6.36 7.49 -21.62
N THR A 28 6.58 7.78 -20.34
CA THR A 28 6.03 8.99 -19.69
C THR A 28 6.92 10.22 -19.81
N HIS A 29 8.22 10.04 -20.05
CA HIS A 29 9.25 11.07 -19.89
C HIS A 29 9.26 11.71 -18.48
N GLN A 30 8.75 11.00 -17.47
CA GLN A 30 8.68 11.42 -16.09
C GLN A 30 9.43 10.44 -15.19
N GLU A 31 10.06 10.94 -14.13
CA GLU A 31 10.65 10.11 -13.08
C GLU A 31 10.20 10.63 -11.71
N SER A 32 9.59 9.76 -10.90
CA SER A 32 9.20 10.09 -9.52
C SER A 32 10.42 10.33 -8.63
N THR A 33 10.33 11.29 -7.71
CA THR A 33 11.34 11.47 -6.66
C THR A 33 11.10 10.46 -5.55
N ILE A 34 12.14 9.73 -5.12
CA ILE A 34 12.02 8.69 -4.09
C ILE A 34 12.87 9.07 -2.89
N GLU A 35 12.20 9.42 -1.80
CA GLU A 35 12.80 9.85 -0.53
C GLU A 35 12.84 8.68 0.45
N SER A 36 14.00 8.48 1.09
CA SER A 36 14.10 7.56 2.23
C SER A 36 13.63 8.31 3.47
N VAL A 37 12.55 7.87 4.09
CA VAL A 37 11.96 8.54 5.25
C VAL A 37 12.12 7.70 6.51
N THR A 38 12.19 8.39 7.65
CA THR A 38 12.24 7.80 8.99
C THR A 38 11.33 8.66 9.85
N ILE A 39 10.14 8.12 10.14
CA ILE A 39 9.02 8.86 10.71
C ILE A 39 8.95 8.58 12.20
N ASP A 40 8.89 9.63 13.01
CA ASP A 40 8.78 9.53 14.47
C ASP A 40 7.36 9.11 14.88
N VAL A 41 7.26 8.25 15.90
CA VAL A 41 6.00 7.74 16.43
C VAL A 41 5.96 8.01 17.93
N ASP A 42 5.04 8.91 18.33
CA ASP A 42 4.91 9.47 19.69
C ASP A 42 4.32 8.49 20.73
N ASP A 43 4.76 7.23 20.75
CA ASP A 43 4.30 6.22 21.73
C ASP A 43 5.43 5.55 22.52
N ALA A 44 6.70 5.73 22.12
CA ALA A 44 7.87 5.21 22.81
C ALA A 44 9.17 5.94 22.41
N PRO A 45 10.19 6.00 23.30
CA PRO A 45 11.52 6.51 22.94
C PRO A 45 12.15 5.70 21.79
N ASN A 46 12.65 6.40 20.76
CA ASN A 46 13.23 5.83 19.53
C ASN A 46 12.24 5.04 18.65
N GLY A 47 10.97 5.39 18.72
CA GLY A 47 9.92 4.80 17.90
C GLY A 47 9.93 5.32 16.47
N PHE A 48 10.91 4.94 15.64
CA PHE A 48 10.94 5.37 14.25
C PHE A 48 10.48 4.29 13.27
N VAL A 49 9.52 4.61 12.40
CA VAL A 49 9.09 3.73 11.30
C VAL A 49 9.77 4.15 9.98
N PRO A 50 10.47 3.24 9.28
CA PRO A 50 11.11 3.56 8.01
C PRO A 50 10.15 3.39 6.83
N GLY A 51 10.41 4.11 5.75
CA GLY A 51 9.70 3.92 4.49
C GLY A 51 10.35 4.61 3.30
N PHE A 52 9.78 4.40 2.12
CA PHE A 52 10.12 5.15 0.91
C PHE A 52 8.91 5.95 0.45
N LEU A 53 9.07 7.27 0.37
CA LEU A 53 8.06 8.19 -0.14
C LEU A 53 8.34 8.49 -1.61
N HIS A 54 7.38 8.14 -2.47
CA HIS A 54 7.38 8.38 -3.91
C HIS A 54 6.57 9.63 -4.18
N MET A 55 7.25 10.66 -4.67
CA MET A 55 6.66 11.97 -4.94
C MET A 55 6.55 12.21 -6.45
N PRO A 56 5.43 12.81 -6.92
CA PRO A 56 5.32 13.25 -8.30
C PRO A 56 6.46 14.21 -8.68
N PRO A 57 7.00 14.14 -9.91
CA PRO A 57 8.14 14.96 -10.34
C PRO A 57 7.90 16.48 -10.20
N ASN A 58 6.65 16.91 -10.33
CA ASN A 58 6.26 18.32 -10.28
C ASN A 58 5.46 18.64 -9.01
N PHE A 59 5.69 17.93 -7.90
CA PHE A 59 4.99 18.19 -6.65
C PHE A 59 5.39 19.55 -6.08
N THR A 60 4.51 20.54 -6.25
CA THR A 60 4.68 21.88 -5.68
C THR A 60 3.90 22.01 -4.37
N ALA A 61 4.44 22.83 -3.46
CA ALA A 61 3.67 23.28 -2.30
C ALA A 61 2.45 24.06 -2.81
N PRO A 62 1.25 23.80 -2.27
CA PRO A 62 0.03 24.44 -2.73
C PRO A 62 0.09 25.94 -2.42
N ASP A 63 -0.70 26.72 -3.15
CA ASP A 63 -0.94 28.11 -2.81
C ASP A 63 -1.48 28.19 -1.37
N PRO A 64 -0.81 28.89 -0.44
CA PRO A 64 -1.23 28.98 0.96
C PRO A 64 -2.61 29.61 1.15
N PHE A 65 -3.18 30.23 0.11
CA PHE A 65 -4.49 30.86 0.14
C PHE A 65 -5.62 30.00 -0.46
N GLN A 66 -5.31 28.81 -0.99
CA GLN A 66 -6.33 27.89 -1.51
C GLN A 66 -6.38 26.58 -0.71
N VAL A 67 -7.59 26.18 -0.32
CA VAL A 67 -7.82 24.87 0.31
C VAL A 67 -7.75 23.81 -0.78
N HIS A 68 -6.63 23.10 -0.85
CA HIS A 68 -6.44 21.95 -1.73
C HIS A 68 -6.35 20.68 -0.89
N HIS A 69 -7.39 19.84 -0.96
CA HIS A 69 -7.30 18.50 -0.40
C HIS A 69 -6.50 17.61 -1.36
N ARG A 70 -5.42 17.01 -0.87
CA ARG A 70 -4.53 16.17 -1.69
C ARG A 70 -4.44 14.77 -1.12
N THR A 71 -4.54 13.81 -2.01
CA THR A 71 -4.59 12.39 -1.68
C THR A 71 -3.21 11.78 -1.76
N ALA A 72 -2.86 10.99 -0.75
CA ALA A 72 -1.70 10.11 -0.77
C ALA A 72 -2.12 8.64 -0.63
N ALA A 73 -1.32 7.72 -1.16
CA ALA A 73 -1.45 6.30 -0.87
C ALA A 73 -0.42 5.87 0.17
N ILE A 74 -0.81 4.96 1.08
CA ILE A 74 0.12 4.31 2.00
C ILE A 74 0.00 2.80 1.81
N LEU A 75 1.11 2.17 1.44
CA LEU A 75 1.20 0.75 1.13
C LEU A 75 1.85 0.04 2.33
N LEU A 76 1.12 -0.93 2.89
CA LEU A 76 1.37 -1.51 4.21
C LEU A 76 1.59 -3.02 4.08
N SER A 77 2.83 -3.45 4.31
CA SER A 77 3.24 -4.85 4.19
C SER A 77 2.59 -5.76 5.23
N GLY A 78 2.76 -7.07 5.06
CA GLY A 78 2.17 -8.07 5.91
C GLY A 78 2.92 -8.32 7.23
N ALA A 79 2.78 -9.53 7.75
CA ALA A 79 3.24 -9.93 9.08
C ALA A 79 4.78 -9.99 9.19
N GLY A 80 5.49 -10.12 8.08
CA GLY A 80 6.95 -10.04 8.00
C GLY A 80 7.49 -8.62 8.16
N GLY A 81 6.67 -7.60 7.89
CA GLY A 81 7.13 -6.25 7.62
C GLY A 81 7.58 -6.12 6.18
N GLY A 82 8.54 -5.23 5.94
CA GLY A 82 9.10 -4.96 4.64
C GLY A 82 8.44 -3.80 3.92
N VAL A 83 8.80 -3.62 2.65
CA VAL A 83 8.43 -2.43 1.87
C VAL A 83 8.01 -2.74 0.44
N THR A 84 8.00 -4.01 0.03
CA THR A 84 7.76 -4.40 -1.36
C THR A 84 6.40 -5.03 -1.59
N GLY A 85 5.75 -5.52 -0.53
CA GLY A 85 4.40 -6.04 -0.57
C GLY A 85 4.25 -7.39 -1.28
N PRO A 86 3.02 -7.82 -1.56
CA PRO A 86 2.73 -9.10 -2.19
C PRO A 86 3.32 -9.12 -3.59
N SER A 87 4.09 -10.16 -3.92
CA SER A 87 4.71 -10.32 -5.23
C SER A 87 5.47 -9.09 -5.72
N SER A 88 6.07 -8.34 -4.79
CA SER A 88 6.80 -7.08 -5.04
C SER A 88 5.99 -5.97 -5.71
N ILE A 89 4.65 -6.05 -5.68
CA ILE A 89 3.73 -5.10 -6.34
C ILE A 89 3.98 -3.66 -5.87
N TYR A 90 4.28 -3.42 -4.59
CA TYR A 90 4.38 -2.07 -4.06
C TYR A 90 5.53 -1.28 -4.68
N LEU A 91 6.63 -1.94 -5.10
CA LEU A 91 7.77 -1.28 -5.76
C LEU A 91 7.34 -0.56 -7.04
N SER A 92 6.62 -1.29 -7.89
CA SER A 92 6.16 -0.81 -9.18
C SER A 92 4.98 0.15 -9.00
N LEU A 93 4.01 -0.21 -8.16
CA LEU A 93 2.79 0.54 -7.91
C LEU A 93 3.08 1.96 -7.43
N ALA A 94 4.02 2.14 -6.50
CA ALA A 94 4.34 3.45 -5.95
C ALA A 94 4.93 4.40 -7.01
N CYS A 95 5.77 3.90 -7.92
CA CYS A 95 6.29 4.67 -9.04
C CYS A 95 5.17 5.03 -10.03
N LYS A 96 4.34 4.05 -10.42
CA LYS A 96 3.21 4.26 -11.34
C LYS A 96 2.25 5.35 -10.85
N LEU A 97 1.85 5.27 -9.58
CA LEU A 97 0.97 6.25 -8.96
C LEU A 97 1.57 7.67 -8.96
N ALA A 98 2.86 7.79 -8.66
CA ALA A 98 3.56 9.07 -8.66
C ALA A 98 3.69 9.70 -10.06
N THR A 99 3.69 8.88 -11.13
CA THR A 99 3.80 9.32 -12.54
C THR A 99 2.46 9.48 -13.26
N LEU A 100 1.33 9.21 -12.62
CA LEU A 100 0.02 9.56 -13.19
C LEU A 100 -0.09 11.07 -13.43
N SER A 101 -1.06 11.49 -14.25
CA SER A 101 -1.24 12.88 -14.71
C SER A 101 -1.01 13.96 -13.64
N SER A 102 -1.77 13.90 -12.54
CA SER A 102 -1.59 14.80 -11.38
C SER A 102 -0.67 14.22 -10.30
N GLY A 103 -0.30 12.95 -10.43
CA GLY A 103 0.56 12.19 -9.52
C GLY A 103 -0.06 11.98 -8.14
N ILE A 104 0.11 10.79 -7.59
CA ILE A 104 -0.37 10.44 -6.25
C ILE A 104 0.87 10.12 -5.39
N PRO A 105 1.23 11.00 -4.43
CA PRO A 105 2.26 10.69 -3.46
C PRO A 105 2.00 9.34 -2.79
N THR A 106 2.99 8.47 -2.79
CA THR A 106 2.82 7.09 -2.31
C THR A 106 3.92 6.69 -1.35
N LEU A 107 3.54 6.32 -0.13
CA LEU A 107 4.46 5.87 0.92
C LEU A 107 4.45 4.35 1.02
N ARG A 108 5.60 3.72 0.78
CA ARG A 108 5.84 2.30 1.12
C ARG A 108 6.39 2.24 2.54
N LEU A 109 5.67 1.63 3.46
CA LEU A 109 5.97 1.67 4.89
C LEU A 109 6.28 0.27 5.44
N ASP A 110 7.36 0.15 6.20
CA ASP A 110 7.62 -1.03 7.04
C ASP A 110 6.91 -0.89 8.41
N TRP A 111 7.12 -1.84 9.32
CA TRP A 111 6.61 -1.76 10.68
C TRP A 111 7.75 -1.57 11.68
N ARG A 112 7.50 -0.81 12.76
CA ARG A 112 8.38 -0.89 13.93
C ARG A 112 8.30 -2.26 14.59
N TYR A 113 7.09 -2.81 14.65
CA TYR A 113 6.80 -4.10 15.26
C TYR A 113 5.81 -4.90 14.39
N PRO A 114 6.31 -5.64 13.38
CA PRO A 114 5.46 -6.45 12.51
C PRO A 114 4.53 -7.39 13.29
N ALA A 115 3.32 -7.60 12.76
CA ALA A 115 2.27 -8.43 13.36
C ALA A 115 1.79 -7.98 14.76
N ARG A 116 1.98 -6.71 15.14
CA ARG A 116 1.49 -6.12 16.40
C ARG A 116 0.52 -4.97 16.12
N SER A 117 -0.75 -5.29 15.89
CA SER A 117 -1.82 -4.37 15.45
C SER A 117 -1.78 -3.00 16.15
N LYS A 118 -1.67 -2.97 17.48
CA LYS A 118 -1.62 -1.70 18.25
C LYS A 118 -0.48 -0.77 17.80
N HIS A 119 0.72 -1.31 17.59
CA HIS A 119 1.88 -0.50 17.18
C HIS A 119 1.78 -0.13 15.71
N CYS A 120 1.37 -1.08 14.84
CA CYS A 120 1.19 -0.82 13.41
C CYS A 120 0.12 0.26 13.16
N VAL A 121 -0.96 0.31 13.95
CA VAL A 121 -1.94 1.40 13.90
C VAL A 121 -1.31 2.75 14.26
N ALA A 122 -0.45 2.80 15.28
CA ALA A 122 0.29 4.01 15.63
C ALA A 122 1.25 4.44 14.51
N ASP A 123 1.92 3.49 13.84
CA ASP A 123 2.83 3.74 12.71
C ASP A 123 2.07 4.39 11.52
N VAL A 124 0.85 3.92 11.23
CA VAL A 124 0.00 4.50 10.19
C VAL A 124 -0.43 5.92 10.56
N TYR A 125 -0.87 6.17 11.80
CA TYR A 125 -1.25 7.51 12.24
C TYR A 125 -0.08 8.50 12.19
N ALA A 126 1.10 8.09 12.64
CA ALA A 126 2.31 8.88 12.54
C ALA A 126 2.68 9.20 11.09
N SER A 127 2.54 8.22 10.19
CA SER A 127 2.78 8.42 8.76
C SER A 127 1.79 9.39 8.12
N MET A 128 0.49 9.27 8.43
CA MET A 128 -0.52 10.23 7.97
C MET A 128 -0.22 11.64 8.48
N LYS A 129 0.16 11.78 9.76
CA LYS A 129 0.55 13.07 10.36
C LYS A 129 1.79 13.66 9.68
N TYR A 130 2.82 12.85 9.46
CA TYR A 130 4.05 13.24 8.77
C TYR A 130 3.77 13.77 7.36
N LEU A 131 2.96 13.03 6.58
CA LEU A 131 2.55 13.43 5.23
C LEU A 131 1.69 14.72 5.24
N GLN A 132 0.82 14.86 6.25
CA GLN A 132 0.02 16.08 6.40
C GLN A 132 0.88 17.30 6.75
N ASP A 133 1.76 17.18 7.75
CA ASP A 133 2.51 18.30 8.29
C ASP A 133 3.60 18.78 7.32
N LEU A 134 4.30 17.86 6.64
CA LEU A 134 5.44 18.21 5.78
C LEU A 134 5.05 18.40 4.32
N TYR A 135 4.03 17.69 3.84
CA TYR A 135 3.67 17.69 2.43
C TYR A 135 2.25 18.19 2.18
N GLY A 136 1.47 18.56 3.21
CA GLY A 136 0.10 19.06 3.03
C GLY A 136 -0.82 18.04 2.36
N LEU A 137 -0.68 16.76 2.71
CA LEU A 137 -1.49 15.64 2.23
C LEU A 137 -2.48 15.28 3.35
N ASP A 138 -3.78 15.41 3.09
CA ASP A 138 -4.82 15.32 4.13
C ASP A 138 -5.92 14.29 3.83
N ARG A 139 -5.80 13.59 2.70
CA ARG A 139 -6.63 12.46 2.30
C ARG A 139 -5.74 11.25 2.04
N PHE A 140 -6.18 10.06 2.43
CA PHE A 140 -5.37 8.85 2.35
C PHE A 140 -6.14 7.67 1.78
N VAL A 141 -5.49 6.94 0.87
CA VAL A 141 -5.89 5.59 0.47
C VAL A 141 -4.92 4.62 1.14
N LEU A 142 -5.45 3.69 1.94
CA LEU A 142 -4.62 2.71 2.63
C LEU A 142 -4.72 1.36 1.93
N VAL A 143 -3.57 0.75 1.65
CA VAL A 143 -3.49 -0.56 0.99
C VAL A 143 -2.72 -1.50 1.90
N GLY A 144 -3.32 -2.63 2.25
CA GLY A 144 -2.71 -3.60 3.18
C GLY A 144 -2.65 -5.00 2.61
N TRP A 145 -1.52 -5.67 2.78
CA TRP A 145 -1.38 -7.09 2.45
C TRP A 145 -1.40 -7.95 3.70
N SER A 146 -2.15 -9.05 3.67
CA SER A 146 -2.21 -10.03 4.76
C SER A 146 -2.58 -9.38 6.10
N PHE A 147 -1.70 -9.48 7.09
CA PHE A 147 -1.79 -8.76 8.37
C PHE A 147 -1.99 -7.26 8.20
N GLY A 148 -1.38 -6.62 7.18
CA GLY A 148 -1.49 -5.19 6.90
C GLY A 148 -2.93 -4.70 6.69
N GLY A 149 -3.88 -5.60 6.36
CA GLY A 149 -5.30 -5.24 6.32
C GLY A 149 -5.89 -4.87 7.70
N ALA A 150 -5.39 -5.45 8.80
CA ALA A 150 -5.84 -5.11 10.15
C ALA A 150 -5.62 -3.62 10.50
N PRO A 151 -4.40 -3.06 10.44
CA PRO A 151 -4.19 -1.63 10.69
C PRO A 151 -4.90 -0.74 9.65
N VAL A 152 -5.00 -1.15 8.37
CA VAL A 152 -5.80 -0.44 7.35
C VAL A 152 -7.22 -0.22 7.83
N PHE A 153 -7.93 -1.29 8.18
CA PHE A 153 -9.34 -1.20 8.56
C PHE A 153 -9.51 -0.52 9.93
N ALA A 154 -8.62 -0.78 10.89
CA ALA A 154 -8.68 -0.13 12.20
C ALA A 154 -8.56 1.39 12.10
N VAL A 155 -7.57 1.90 11.36
CA VAL A 155 -7.38 3.35 11.16
C VAL A 155 -8.53 3.93 10.36
N ALA A 156 -8.92 3.29 9.26
CA ALA A 156 -9.95 3.81 8.38
C ALA A 156 -11.33 3.84 9.05
N GLY A 157 -11.64 2.87 9.92
CA GLY A 157 -12.86 2.87 10.72
C GLY A 157 -12.92 3.98 11.77
N ALA A 158 -11.78 4.57 12.14
CA ALA A 158 -11.66 5.60 13.17
C ALA A 158 -11.37 7.01 12.62
N ASP A 159 -10.78 7.13 11.43
CA ASP A 159 -10.33 8.40 10.85
C ASP A 159 -10.96 8.65 9.48
N GLN A 160 -11.60 9.81 9.32
CA GLN A 160 -12.29 10.22 8.08
C GLN A 160 -11.35 10.71 6.99
N ARG A 161 -10.08 10.99 7.32
CA ARG A 161 -9.05 11.31 6.32
C ARG A 161 -8.73 10.11 5.44
N VAL A 162 -9.00 8.88 5.89
CA VAL A 162 -8.93 7.70 5.03
C VAL A 162 -10.18 7.64 4.14
N ILE A 163 -9.98 7.80 2.84
CA ILE A 163 -11.04 7.96 1.84
C ILE A 163 -11.33 6.68 1.06
N GLY A 164 -10.46 5.68 1.13
CA GLY A 164 -10.61 4.38 0.49
C GLY A 164 -9.62 3.37 1.06
N CYS A 165 -9.97 2.09 0.98
CA CYS A 165 -9.11 0.99 1.44
C CYS A 165 -9.02 -0.12 0.40
N ALA A 166 -7.83 -0.66 0.18
CA ALA A 166 -7.68 -1.89 -0.58
C ALA A 166 -6.92 -2.93 0.24
N THR A 167 -7.18 -4.21 0.01
CA THR A 167 -6.37 -5.26 0.61
C THR A 167 -6.09 -6.42 -0.33
N VAL A 168 -4.91 -7.00 -0.18
CA VAL A 168 -4.53 -8.29 -0.79
C VAL A 168 -4.47 -9.33 0.31
N ALA A 169 -5.17 -10.45 0.14
CA ALA A 169 -5.14 -11.61 1.04
C ALA A 169 -5.34 -11.30 2.53
N SER A 170 -6.19 -10.31 2.87
CA SER A 170 -6.33 -9.81 4.24
C SER A 170 -6.90 -10.86 5.19
N GLN A 171 -6.36 -10.89 6.41
CA GLN A 171 -6.99 -11.59 7.53
C GLN A 171 -8.22 -10.82 8.07
N THR A 172 -9.13 -11.53 8.74
CA THR A 172 -10.29 -10.90 9.40
C THR A 172 -9.98 -10.41 10.81
N LEU A 173 -9.00 -10.99 11.50
CA LEU A 173 -8.62 -10.60 12.85
C LEU A 173 -8.20 -9.12 12.90
N ASP A 174 -8.73 -8.39 13.88
CA ASP A 174 -8.55 -6.94 14.10
C ASP A 174 -9.05 -6.02 12.96
N ALA A 175 -9.66 -6.57 11.90
CA ALA A 175 -10.23 -5.81 10.78
C ALA A 175 -11.75 -5.58 10.89
N GLU A 176 -12.46 -6.46 11.61
CA GLU A 176 -13.93 -6.58 11.56
C GLU A 176 -14.68 -5.33 12.02
N GLU A 177 -14.20 -4.67 13.08
CA GLU A 177 -14.86 -3.45 13.60
C GLU A 177 -14.68 -2.29 12.64
N GLY A 178 -13.49 -2.15 12.06
CA GLY A 178 -13.13 -1.07 11.15
C GLY A 178 -13.92 -1.11 9.86
N ILE A 179 -13.96 -2.28 9.20
CA ILE A 179 -14.65 -2.44 7.91
C ILE A 179 -16.15 -2.17 7.99
N ARG A 180 -16.80 -2.46 9.13
CA ARG A 180 -18.23 -2.17 9.37
C ARG A 180 -18.54 -0.68 9.43
N LYS A 181 -17.54 0.17 9.63
CA LYS A 181 -17.65 1.64 9.73
C LYS A 181 -17.20 2.35 8.45
N LEU A 182 -16.84 1.60 7.39
CA LEU A 182 -16.27 2.21 6.19
C LEU A 182 -17.31 2.80 5.25
N ALA A 183 -18.44 2.12 5.04
CA ALA A 183 -19.45 2.57 4.10
C ALA A 183 -19.86 4.03 4.36
N PRO A 184 -19.92 4.90 3.32
CA PRO A 184 -19.90 4.57 1.90
C PRO A 184 -18.51 4.57 1.22
N ARG A 185 -17.41 4.73 1.99
CA ARG A 185 -16.05 4.85 1.41
C ARG A 185 -15.64 3.60 0.62
N PRO A 186 -15.02 3.73 -0.57
CA PRO A 186 -14.68 2.60 -1.41
C PRO A 186 -13.78 1.55 -0.74
N VAL A 187 -14.05 0.27 -1.03
CA VAL A 187 -13.21 -0.85 -0.62
C VAL A 187 -12.95 -1.81 -1.78
N LEU A 188 -11.69 -2.22 -1.96
CA LEU A 188 -11.28 -3.28 -2.87
C LEU A 188 -10.67 -4.45 -2.09
N LEU A 189 -11.16 -5.67 -2.30
CA LEU A 189 -10.66 -6.88 -1.67
C LEU A 189 -10.14 -7.85 -2.74
N LEU A 190 -8.85 -8.17 -2.72
CA LEU A 190 -8.20 -9.09 -3.66
C LEU A 190 -7.76 -10.34 -2.89
N HIS A 191 -8.05 -11.54 -3.39
CA HIS A 191 -7.66 -12.79 -2.71
C HIS A 191 -7.44 -13.94 -3.70
N GLY A 192 -6.40 -14.76 -3.51
CA GLY A 192 -6.18 -15.98 -4.29
C GLY A 192 -6.98 -17.15 -3.72
N THR A 193 -7.67 -17.94 -4.56
CA THR A 193 -8.44 -19.10 -4.08
C THR A 193 -7.55 -20.29 -3.69
N GLY A 194 -6.29 -20.28 -4.15
CA GLY A 194 -5.25 -21.24 -3.78
C GLY A 194 -4.41 -20.83 -2.56
N ASP A 195 -4.75 -19.73 -1.89
CA ASP A 195 -4.07 -19.23 -0.71
C ASP A 195 -4.08 -20.25 0.44
N ARG A 196 -2.90 -20.74 0.79
CA ARG A 196 -2.68 -21.72 1.88
C ARG A 196 -2.29 -21.07 3.20
N THR A 197 -2.02 -19.77 3.20
CA THR A 197 -1.70 -18.99 4.38
C THR A 197 -2.98 -18.47 5.01
N MET A 198 -3.83 -17.80 4.23
CA MET A 198 -5.13 -17.26 4.66
C MET A 198 -6.27 -17.77 3.79
N SER A 199 -7.35 -18.25 4.43
CA SER A 199 -8.50 -18.73 3.65
C SER A 199 -9.16 -17.59 2.86
N PRO A 200 -9.53 -17.82 1.58
CA PRO A 200 -10.30 -16.86 0.77
C PRO A 200 -11.63 -16.43 1.41
N ALA A 201 -12.17 -17.24 2.33
CA ALA A 201 -13.34 -16.88 3.12
C ALA A 201 -13.13 -15.60 3.98
N CYS A 202 -11.89 -15.17 4.20
CA CYS A 202 -11.59 -13.90 4.87
C CYS A 202 -12.08 -12.71 4.04
N ALA A 203 -11.76 -12.66 2.75
CA ALA A 203 -12.23 -11.62 1.85
C ALA A 203 -13.76 -11.63 1.74
N GLU A 204 -14.38 -12.80 1.59
CA GLU A 204 -15.84 -12.93 1.56
C GLU A 204 -16.51 -12.40 2.84
N ARG A 205 -15.94 -12.73 4.00
CA ARG A 205 -16.42 -12.26 5.31
C ARG A 205 -16.29 -10.75 5.43
N LEU A 206 -15.14 -10.18 5.06
CA LEU A 206 -14.90 -8.74 5.04
C LEU A 206 -15.89 -8.03 4.09
N TYR A 207 -16.07 -8.54 2.88
CA TYR A 207 -17.03 -8.03 1.89
C TYR A 207 -18.46 -7.99 2.45
N LYS A 208 -18.89 -9.07 3.12
CA LYS A 208 -20.19 -9.14 3.78
C LYS A 208 -20.30 -8.16 4.95
N MET A 209 -19.25 -8.00 5.74
CA MET A 209 -19.23 -7.08 6.89
C MET A 209 -19.29 -5.61 6.50
N TYR A 210 -18.68 -5.23 5.37
CA TYR A 210 -18.77 -3.88 4.82
C TYR A 210 -20.24 -3.48 4.55
N GLY A 211 -21.07 -4.44 4.11
CA GLY A 211 -22.49 -4.23 3.81
C GLY A 211 -22.75 -3.68 2.41
N GLU A 212 -23.95 -3.15 2.15
CA GLU A 212 -24.40 -2.79 0.79
C GLU A 212 -24.51 -1.28 0.56
N LYS A 213 -24.15 -0.46 1.55
CA LYS A 213 -24.39 0.99 1.55
C LYS A 213 -23.26 1.82 0.94
N GLY A 214 -22.38 1.22 0.14
CA GLY A 214 -21.21 1.89 -0.41
C GLY A 214 -20.57 1.15 -1.57
N ASP A 215 -19.42 1.64 -2.03
CA ASP A 215 -18.66 1.06 -3.13
C ASP A 215 -17.76 -0.07 -2.60
N ARG A 216 -18.10 -1.33 -2.91
CA ARG A 216 -17.28 -2.49 -2.56
C ARG A 216 -17.04 -3.36 -3.78
N GLN A 217 -15.79 -3.73 -3.98
CA GLN A 217 -15.35 -4.65 -5.03
C GLN A 217 -14.57 -5.79 -4.38
N MET A 218 -14.72 -6.98 -4.95
CA MET A 218 -13.97 -8.16 -4.53
C MET A 218 -13.60 -8.97 -5.76
N GLU A 219 -12.33 -9.35 -5.85
CA GLU A 219 -11.81 -10.20 -6.92
C GLU A 219 -11.14 -11.43 -6.31
N MET A 220 -11.51 -12.60 -6.82
CA MET A 220 -11.02 -13.90 -6.37
C MET A 220 -10.19 -14.52 -7.49
N PHE A 221 -8.88 -14.52 -7.35
CA PHE A 221 -7.96 -15.04 -8.36
C PHE A 221 -7.88 -16.55 -8.28
N ASP A 222 -8.39 -17.24 -9.32
CA ASP A 222 -8.51 -18.69 -9.30
C ASP A 222 -7.15 -19.39 -9.22
N GLY A 223 -6.99 -20.29 -8.24
CA GLY A 223 -5.78 -21.07 -7.99
C GLY A 223 -4.59 -20.28 -7.45
N ASP A 224 -4.67 -18.95 -7.38
CA ASP A 224 -3.53 -18.11 -7.01
C ASP A 224 -3.21 -18.16 -5.51
N ASN A 225 -1.98 -17.82 -5.15
CA ASN A 225 -1.45 -17.94 -3.80
C ASN A 225 -1.71 -16.69 -2.93
N HIS A 226 -1.10 -16.66 -1.75
CA HIS A 226 -1.26 -15.57 -0.77
C HIS A 226 -0.72 -14.21 -1.26
N SER A 227 0.26 -14.23 -2.15
CA SER A 227 0.88 -13.03 -2.74
C SER A 227 0.29 -12.66 -4.11
N LEU A 228 -0.65 -13.44 -4.64
CA LEU A 228 -1.17 -13.32 -6.00
C LEU A 228 -0.06 -13.42 -7.07
N MET A 229 0.91 -14.32 -6.89
CA MET A 229 2.07 -14.42 -7.78
C MET A 229 1.68 -14.68 -9.24
N GLY A 230 0.68 -15.53 -9.48
CA GLY A 230 0.25 -15.86 -10.84
C GLY A 230 -0.49 -14.72 -11.55
N ASN A 231 -1.02 -13.75 -10.80
CA ASN A 231 -1.80 -12.63 -11.33
C ASN A 231 -1.31 -11.28 -10.80
N ALA A 232 -0.02 -11.16 -10.47
CA ALA A 232 0.52 -9.99 -9.80
C ALA A 232 0.36 -8.70 -10.64
N GLY A 233 0.49 -8.81 -11.98
CA GLY A 233 0.22 -7.71 -12.91
C GLY A 233 -1.23 -7.23 -12.83
N THR A 234 -2.19 -8.14 -13.00
CA THR A 234 -3.63 -7.81 -12.91
C THR A 234 -3.99 -7.22 -11.56
N ALA A 235 -3.48 -7.78 -10.45
CA ALA A 235 -3.71 -7.25 -9.11
C ALA A 235 -3.14 -5.83 -8.93
N GLU A 236 -1.94 -5.57 -9.49
CA GLU A 236 -1.34 -4.24 -9.49
C GLU A 236 -2.19 -3.23 -10.27
N GLU A 237 -2.67 -3.58 -11.46
CA GLU A 237 -3.55 -2.72 -12.27
C GLU A 237 -4.80 -2.33 -11.49
N MET A 238 -5.49 -3.31 -10.89
CA MET A 238 -6.68 -3.07 -10.08
C MET A 238 -6.41 -2.16 -8.88
N LEU A 239 -5.28 -2.34 -8.20
CA LEU A 239 -4.87 -1.46 -7.10
C LEU A 239 -4.58 -0.03 -7.59
N CYS A 240 -3.86 0.11 -8.70
CA CYS A 240 -3.51 1.41 -9.28
C CYS A 240 -4.78 2.20 -9.65
N GLU A 241 -5.70 1.57 -10.36
CA GLU A 241 -6.96 2.19 -10.78
C GLU A 241 -7.88 2.51 -9.61
N PHE A 242 -7.95 1.62 -8.60
CA PHE A 242 -8.70 1.89 -7.39
C PHE A 242 -8.18 3.12 -6.64
N ILE A 243 -6.86 3.22 -6.47
CA ILE A 243 -6.23 4.35 -5.79
C ILE A 243 -6.44 5.64 -6.59
N ALA A 244 -6.24 5.59 -7.91
CA ALA A 244 -6.48 6.72 -8.81
C ALA A 244 -7.93 7.21 -8.73
N LYS A 245 -8.90 6.31 -8.80
CA LYS A 245 -10.34 6.61 -8.64
C LYS A 245 -10.62 7.29 -7.30
N CYS A 246 -10.09 6.77 -6.20
CA CYS A 246 -10.27 7.37 -4.87
C CYS A 246 -9.65 8.77 -4.78
N ALA A 247 -8.50 8.97 -5.42
CA ALA A 247 -7.82 10.25 -5.49
C ALA A 247 -8.46 11.27 -6.45
N GLY A 248 -9.44 10.85 -7.26
CA GLY A 248 -10.06 11.68 -8.29
C GLY A 248 -9.16 11.89 -9.52
N VAL A 249 -8.21 10.97 -9.75
CA VAL A 249 -7.33 10.98 -10.92
C VAL A 249 -7.96 10.10 -11.99
N GLU A 250 -8.26 10.70 -13.14
CA GLU A 250 -8.75 9.97 -14.32
C GLU A 250 -7.59 9.23 -14.99
N VAL A 251 -7.79 7.95 -15.25
CA VAL A 251 -6.88 7.09 -16.01
C VAL A 251 -7.56 6.82 -17.34
N ASP A 252 -7.16 7.57 -18.37
CA ASP A 252 -7.59 7.30 -19.75
C ASP A 252 -6.83 6.11 -20.35
N GLU A 253 -7.24 5.66 -21.54
CA GLU A 253 -6.60 4.55 -22.25
C GLU A 253 -5.10 4.79 -22.54
N GLY A 254 -4.67 6.05 -22.65
CA GLY A 254 -3.27 6.41 -22.84
C GLY A 254 -2.47 6.16 -21.56
N LEU A 255 -2.92 6.72 -20.43
CA LEU A 255 -2.31 6.49 -19.12
C LEU A 255 -2.38 5.03 -18.69
N ARG A 256 -3.48 4.33 -19.01
CA ARG A 256 -3.62 2.90 -18.74
C ARG A 256 -2.49 2.13 -19.42
N ARG A 257 -2.31 2.31 -20.73
CA ARG A 257 -1.25 1.66 -21.50
C ARG A 257 0.16 2.09 -21.07
N ASP A 258 0.38 3.40 -20.94
CA ASP A 258 1.72 3.97 -20.81
C ASP A 258 2.25 3.97 -19.36
N VAL A 259 1.37 3.75 -18.36
CA VAL A 259 1.72 3.73 -16.92
C VAL A 259 1.19 2.47 -16.24
N VAL A 260 -0.12 2.23 -16.26
CA VAL A 260 -0.76 1.20 -15.42
C VAL A 260 -0.34 -0.21 -15.84
N GLU A 261 -0.36 -0.49 -17.15
CA GLU A 261 -0.03 -1.79 -17.75
C GLU A 261 1.49 -2.00 -17.92
N THR A 262 2.32 -0.98 -17.66
CA THR A 262 3.77 -1.10 -17.83
C THR A 262 4.37 -2.01 -16.75
N GLU A 263 4.99 -3.12 -17.13
CA GLU A 263 5.63 -4.03 -16.18
C GLU A 263 7.00 -3.51 -15.73
N LEU A 264 7.18 -3.26 -14.43
CA LEU A 264 8.44 -2.75 -13.86
C LEU A 264 9.21 -3.78 -13.01
N VAL A 265 8.59 -4.93 -12.75
CA VAL A 265 9.15 -6.05 -11.99
C VAL A 265 8.74 -7.32 -12.74
N ASP A 266 9.74 -8.05 -13.22
CA ASP A 266 9.49 -9.27 -14.00
C ASP A 266 9.12 -10.43 -13.05
N GLU A 267 8.35 -11.41 -13.55
CA GLU A 267 7.83 -12.54 -12.74
C GLU A 267 8.93 -13.25 -11.93
N GLU A 268 10.09 -13.49 -12.55
CA GLU A 268 11.23 -14.18 -11.95
C GLU A 268 11.95 -13.38 -10.84
N GLU A 269 11.76 -12.06 -10.78
CA GLU A 269 12.41 -11.19 -9.80
C GLU A 269 11.59 -11.04 -8.50
N ARG A 270 10.28 -11.33 -8.56
CA ARG A 270 9.31 -10.97 -7.52
C ARG A 270 9.67 -11.54 -6.15
N GLU A 271 9.99 -12.82 -6.08
CA GLU A 271 10.31 -13.50 -4.81
C GLU A 271 11.62 -12.98 -4.20
N GLU A 272 12.67 -12.79 -5.01
CA GLU A 272 13.95 -12.25 -4.54
C GLU A 272 13.77 -10.84 -3.96
N LEU A 273 13.02 -9.99 -4.67
CA LEU A 273 12.73 -8.64 -4.24
C LEU A 273 11.91 -8.60 -2.95
N MET A 274 10.95 -9.51 -2.77
CA MET A 274 10.23 -9.66 -1.49
C MET A 274 11.19 -10.04 -0.34
N GLY A 275 12.13 -10.96 -0.61
CA GLY A 275 13.17 -11.33 0.35
C GLY A 275 14.06 -10.14 0.75
N ARG A 276 14.53 -9.37 -0.22
CA ARG A 276 15.34 -8.15 -0.02
C ARG A 276 14.55 -7.01 0.63
N GLY A 277 13.25 -6.95 0.35
CA GLY A 277 12.29 -6.02 0.92
C GLY A 277 11.96 -6.29 2.37
N GLY A 278 12.25 -7.48 2.88
CA GLY A 278 11.92 -7.89 4.24
C GLY A 278 10.50 -8.47 4.38
N ASP A 279 9.76 -8.56 3.29
CA ASP A 279 8.39 -9.04 3.21
C ASP A 279 8.33 -10.55 3.52
N LEU A 280 9.31 -11.34 3.06
CA LEU A 280 9.42 -12.78 3.41
C LEU A 280 10.10 -13.02 4.76
N ARG A 281 9.80 -12.22 5.79
CA ARG A 281 10.28 -12.47 7.17
C ARG A 281 9.18 -13.10 8.01
N GLY A 282 9.56 -13.65 9.17
CA GLY A 282 8.57 -14.15 10.13
C GLY A 282 7.69 -15.27 9.58
N LEU A 283 6.37 -15.05 9.64
CA LEU A 283 5.34 -16.01 9.23
C LEU A 283 5.15 -16.08 7.70
N GLU A 284 5.59 -15.07 6.95
CA GLU A 284 5.46 -14.98 5.49
C GLU A 284 6.57 -15.76 4.74
N ARG A 285 7.45 -16.46 5.47
CA ARG A 285 8.53 -17.29 4.91
C ARG A 285 8.09 -18.59 4.22
N ARG A 286 6.80 -18.94 4.27
CA ARG A 286 6.32 -20.31 4.02
C ARG A 286 5.27 -20.41 2.90
N GLU A 287 5.18 -19.39 2.07
CA GLU A 287 4.30 -19.41 0.88
C GLU A 287 4.80 -20.39 -0.19
#